data_AF-A0A661PGF4-F1
#
_entry.id   AF-A0A661PGF4-F1
#
_cell.length_a   1.000
_cell.length_b   1.000
_cell.length_c   1.000
_cell.angle_alpha   90.00
_cell.angle_beta   90.00
_cell.angle_gamma   90.00
#
_symmetry.space_group_name_H-M   'P 1'
#
loop_
_entity.id
_entity.type
_entity.pdbx_description
1 polymer ?
#
loop_
_entity_poly.entity_id
_entity_poly.type
_entity_poly.pdbx_seq_one_letter_code
_entity_poly.pdbx_strand_id
1 'polypeptide(L)'
;MVWIVLLFIPVVATAAGQHDHGKGHDMHNEQPGMLSDGAMAIIGSQVNQGVKGMAHLKNVSETMAKMGMKTTHHFMIAFVDEKTGEQIEKGTVALKVTNPNAKVGEAIELIGMDGHFGADILLDMKGEYHFRLGTKLADDKKRKYHFHHVVM
;
A
#
# COMPACT_ATOMS: atom_id res chain seq x y z
N MET A 1 53.04 -24.52 -23.49
CA MET A 1 52.11 -25.38 -22.74
C MET A 1 51.19 -24.52 -21.89
N VAL A 2 49.89 -24.54 -22.17
CA VAL A 2 48.75 -24.83 -21.29
C VAL A 2 47.52 -24.51 -22.13
N TRP A 3 46.75 -25.56 -22.41
CA TRP A 3 45.46 -25.52 -23.08
C TRP A 3 44.36 -25.31 -22.02
N ILE A 4 43.23 -24.71 -22.38
CA ILE A 4 41.94 -25.42 -22.53
C ILE A 4 40.82 -24.42 -22.83
N VAL A 5 40.01 -24.82 -23.81
CA VAL A 5 38.91 -24.12 -24.47
C VAL A 5 37.58 -24.71 -24.00
N LEU A 6 36.60 -23.82 -23.84
CA LEU A 6 35.13 -23.94 -23.86
C LEU A 6 34.44 -25.14 -23.16
N LEU A 7 33.57 -24.80 -22.19
CA LEU A 7 32.54 -25.70 -21.67
C LEU A 7 31.19 -25.36 -22.32
N PHE A 8 30.58 -26.36 -22.97
CA PHE A 8 29.25 -26.32 -23.56
C PHE A 8 28.21 -26.80 -22.53
N ILE A 9 27.07 -26.12 -22.45
CA ILE A 9 25.90 -26.49 -21.64
C ILE A 9 24.87 -27.17 -22.55
N PRO A 10 24.22 -28.26 -22.10
CA PRO A 10 22.85 -28.53 -22.51
C PRO A 10 21.87 -28.49 -21.33
N VAL A 11 20.82 -27.69 -21.52
CA VAL A 11 19.58 -27.68 -20.75
C VAL A 11 18.66 -28.79 -21.27
N VAL A 12 18.06 -29.59 -20.39
CA VAL A 12 16.81 -30.31 -20.69
C VAL A 12 15.88 -30.28 -19.47
N ALA A 13 14.60 -30.06 -19.77
CA ALA A 13 13.49 -29.77 -18.88
C ALA A 13 12.90 -31.00 -18.14
N THR A 14 11.98 -30.64 -17.25
CA THR A 14 11.27 -31.34 -16.17
C THR A 14 10.42 -32.57 -16.51
N ALA A 15 10.27 -33.48 -15.54
CA ALA A 15 9.07 -34.31 -15.38
C ALA A 15 8.69 -34.43 -13.89
N ALA A 16 7.40 -34.24 -13.61
CA ALA A 16 6.76 -34.21 -12.29
C ALA A 16 6.44 -35.62 -11.75
N GLY A 17 6.33 -35.73 -10.42
CA GLY A 17 5.85 -36.94 -9.74
C GLY A 17 5.50 -36.71 -8.27
N GLN A 18 4.24 -36.31 -8.04
CA GLN A 18 3.37 -36.53 -6.86
C GLN A 18 3.91 -36.26 -5.44
N HIS A 19 3.46 -35.13 -4.88
CA HIS A 19 3.26 -34.97 -3.44
C HIS A 19 1.79 -35.17 -3.11
N ASP A 20 1.54 -36.20 -2.31
CA ASP A 20 0.30 -36.49 -1.59
C ASP A 20 0.02 -35.37 -0.58
N HIS A 21 -1.10 -34.66 -0.72
CA HIS A 21 -1.56 -33.71 0.28
C HIS A 21 -2.94 -34.12 0.77
N GLY A 22 -2.95 -34.44 2.06
CA GLY A 22 -4.08 -34.97 2.79
C GLY A 22 -5.34 -34.12 2.73
N LYS A 23 -6.45 -34.84 2.87
CA LYS A 23 -7.78 -34.31 3.18
C LYS A 23 -7.72 -33.46 4.46
N GLY A 24 -7.65 -32.15 4.30
CA GLY A 24 -7.92 -31.16 5.33
C GLY A 24 -9.30 -30.57 5.09
N HIS A 25 -10.13 -30.55 6.13
CA HIS A 25 -11.51 -30.10 6.12
C HIS A 25 -11.63 -28.62 5.72
N ASP A 26 -12.25 -28.33 4.57
CA ASP A 26 -12.78 -27.00 4.26
C ASP A 26 -14.04 -26.76 5.11
N MET A 27 -13.83 -26.15 6.27
CA MET A 27 -14.88 -25.35 6.90
C MET A 27 -14.98 -24.05 6.11
N HIS A 28 -15.89 -24.01 5.14
CA HIS A 28 -16.40 -22.76 4.56
C HIS A 28 -17.06 -21.95 5.68
N ASN A 29 -16.24 -21.17 6.39
CA ASN A 29 -16.68 -20.00 7.10
C ASN A 29 -16.48 -18.84 6.12
N GLU A 30 -17.40 -18.72 5.16
CA GLU A 30 -17.54 -17.54 4.32
C GLU A 30 -17.92 -16.36 5.21
N GLN A 31 -16.92 -15.74 5.85
CA GLN A 31 -17.06 -14.37 6.31
C GLN A 31 -17.28 -13.49 5.07
N PRO A 32 -18.11 -12.44 5.14
CA PRO A 32 -18.50 -11.62 4.00
C PRO A 32 -17.32 -10.73 3.55
N GLY A 33 -16.36 -11.35 2.87
CA GLY A 33 -15.31 -10.67 2.13
C GLY A 33 -15.87 -10.21 0.79
N MET A 34 -16.65 -9.13 0.77
CA MET A 34 -16.81 -8.21 -0.37
C MET A 34 -17.48 -6.93 0.10
N LEU A 35 -16.67 -5.93 0.50
CA LEU A 35 -17.07 -4.52 0.49
C LEU A 35 -16.13 -3.76 -0.45
N SER A 36 -16.19 -4.14 -1.73
CA SER A 36 -15.45 -3.48 -2.80
C SER A 36 -16.38 -2.61 -3.63
N ASP A 37 -16.91 -1.55 -3.03
CA ASP A 37 -17.48 -0.44 -3.79
C ASP A 37 -16.65 0.82 -3.57
N GLY A 38 -16.27 1.45 -4.68
CA GLY A 38 -15.53 2.72 -4.71
C GLY A 38 -14.43 2.79 -5.75
N ALA A 39 -14.37 3.90 -6.48
CA ALA A 39 -13.26 4.20 -7.38
C ALA A 39 -11.95 4.37 -6.59
N MET A 40 -10.89 3.74 -7.10
CA MET A 40 -9.52 3.94 -6.63
C MET A 40 -8.90 5.11 -7.41
N ALA A 41 -8.47 6.15 -6.69
CA ALA A 41 -7.75 7.28 -7.25
C ALA A 41 -6.26 7.17 -6.91
N ILE A 42 -5.40 7.24 -7.93
CA ILE A 42 -3.96 7.45 -7.74
C ILE A 42 -3.75 8.94 -7.48
N ILE A 43 -3.12 9.27 -6.35
CA ILE A 43 -2.90 10.67 -5.93
C ILE A 43 -1.52 11.14 -6.34
N GLY A 44 -0.57 10.21 -6.40
CA GLY A 44 0.74 10.48 -6.94
C GLY A 44 1.80 9.56 -6.38
N SER A 45 3.03 9.82 -6.82
CA SER A 45 4.20 9.16 -6.28
C SER A 45 5.32 10.16 -6.03
N GLN A 46 6.09 9.93 -4.99
CA GLN A 46 7.26 10.75 -4.66
C GLN A 46 8.39 9.86 -4.20
N VAL A 47 9.60 10.17 -4.65
CA VAL A 47 10.83 9.51 -4.20
C VAL A 47 11.48 10.34 -3.10
N ASN A 48 11.87 9.69 -2.02
CA ASN A 48 12.65 10.30 -0.95
C ASN A 48 13.72 9.32 -0.47
N GLN A 49 15.00 9.69 -0.58
CA GLN A 49 16.14 8.89 -0.12
C GLN A 49 16.07 7.43 -0.63
N GLY A 50 15.86 7.28 -1.94
CA GLY A 50 15.83 5.98 -2.63
C GLY A 50 14.58 5.14 -2.38
N VAL A 51 13.56 5.67 -1.70
CA VAL A 51 12.28 4.99 -1.51
C VAL A 51 11.18 5.76 -2.23
N LYS A 52 10.46 5.08 -3.10
CA LYS A 52 9.29 5.61 -3.80
C LYS A 52 8.03 5.31 -2.98
N GLY A 53 7.34 6.35 -2.55
CA GLY A 53 6.00 6.26 -1.97
C GLY A 53 4.94 6.48 -3.04
N MET A 54 3.92 5.63 -3.10
CA MET A 54 2.81 5.69 -4.08
C MET A 54 1.48 5.76 -3.32
N ALA A 55 0.83 6.92 -3.37
CA ALA A 55 -0.37 7.19 -2.59
C ALA A 55 -1.65 6.97 -3.41
N HIS A 56 -2.63 6.32 -2.79
CA HIS A 56 -3.94 6.05 -3.33
C HIS A 56 -5.04 6.48 -2.35
N LEU A 57 -6.20 6.87 -2.87
CA LEU A 57 -7.44 6.97 -2.09
C LEU A 57 -8.49 6.05 -2.69
N LYS A 58 -9.14 5.27 -1.84
CA LYS A 58 -10.39 4.60 -2.16
C LYS A 58 -11.53 5.42 -1.60
N ASN A 59 -12.53 5.75 -2.41
CA ASN A 59 -13.79 6.23 -1.85
C ASN A 59 -14.53 5.06 -1.18
N VAL A 60 -14.87 5.19 0.10
CA VAL A 60 -15.64 4.19 0.86
C VAL A 60 -16.90 4.80 1.49
N SER A 61 -17.25 6.04 1.12
CA SER A 61 -18.26 6.83 1.82
C SER A 61 -19.63 6.18 1.81
N GLU A 62 -20.02 5.53 0.72
CA GLU A 62 -21.33 4.88 0.63
C GLU A 62 -21.44 3.71 1.63
N THR A 63 -20.44 2.84 1.65
CA THR A 63 -20.37 1.72 2.59
C THR A 63 -20.33 2.19 4.03
N MET A 64 -19.48 3.18 4.32
CA MET A 64 -19.35 3.73 5.68
C MET A 64 -20.64 4.41 6.14
N ALA A 65 -21.33 5.14 5.25
CA ALA A 65 -22.61 5.75 5.56
C ALA A 65 -23.72 4.73 5.86
N LYS A 66 -23.77 3.60 5.11
CA LYS A 66 -24.69 2.49 5.40
C LYS A 66 -24.47 1.91 6.79
N MET A 67 -23.25 1.98 7.30
CA MET A 67 -22.87 1.56 8.65
C MET A 67 -22.99 2.68 9.71
N GLY A 68 -23.50 3.85 9.35
CA GLY A 68 -23.63 5.00 10.26
C GLY A 68 -22.31 5.70 10.59
N MET A 69 -21.25 5.44 9.83
CA MET A 69 -19.93 6.05 10.01
C MET A 69 -19.74 7.26 9.09
N LYS A 70 -18.95 8.24 9.55
CA LYS A 70 -18.66 9.47 8.79
C LYS A 70 -17.48 9.34 7.83
N THR A 71 -16.64 8.31 7.97
CA THR A 71 -15.49 8.07 7.10
C THR A 71 -15.88 8.10 5.63
N THR A 72 -15.05 8.70 4.80
CA THR A 72 -15.33 8.86 3.36
C THR A 72 -14.32 8.17 2.48
N HIS A 73 -13.08 8.03 2.94
CA HIS A 73 -12.02 7.48 2.13
C HIS A 73 -11.10 6.57 2.94
N HIS A 74 -10.52 5.59 2.26
CA HIS A 74 -9.40 4.82 2.76
C HIS A 74 -8.13 5.35 2.07
N PHE A 75 -7.23 5.98 2.83
CA PHE A 75 -5.93 6.42 2.33
C PHE A 75 -4.95 5.26 2.40
N MET A 76 -4.21 5.02 1.32
CA MET A 76 -3.17 4.00 1.25
C MET A 76 -1.88 4.58 0.72
N ILE A 77 -0.75 4.06 1.19
CA ILE A 77 0.56 4.29 0.58
C ILE A 77 1.39 3.02 0.55
N ALA A 78 1.90 2.68 -0.62
CA ALA A 78 2.89 1.63 -0.80
C ALA A 78 4.29 2.23 -0.92
N PHE A 79 5.29 1.56 -0.35
CA PHE A 79 6.70 1.96 -0.44
C PHE A 79 7.50 0.90 -1.19
N VAL A 80 8.36 1.36 -2.09
CA VAL A 80 9.25 0.50 -2.89
C VAL A 80 10.66 1.06 -2.84
N ASP A 81 11.67 0.20 -2.66
CA ASP A 81 13.07 0.57 -2.86
C ASP A 81 13.32 0.81 -4.35
N GLU A 82 13.81 1.99 -4.73
CA GLU A 82 14.00 2.35 -6.14
C GLU A 82 15.09 1.56 -6.84
N LYS A 83 16.05 0.98 -6.11
CA LYS A 83 17.14 0.23 -6.70
C LYS A 83 16.73 -1.21 -6.96
N THR A 84 16.07 -1.84 -5.99
CA THR A 84 15.73 -3.27 -6.05
C THR A 84 14.34 -3.52 -6.60
N GLY A 85 13.43 -2.54 -6.51
CA GLY A 85 12.01 -2.71 -6.81
C GLY A 85 11.26 -3.48 -5.73
N GLU A 86 11.92 -3.81 -4.61
CA GLU A 86 11.31 -4.56 -3.51
C GLU A 86 10.35 -3.68 -2.71
N GLN A 87 9.25 -4.29 -2.28
CA GLN A 87 8.23 -3.65 -1.46
C GLN A 87 8.70 -3.53 -0.01
N ILE A 88 8.43 -2.39 0.62
CA ILE A 88 8.79 -2.10 2.01
C ILE A 88 7.51 -2.06 2.84
N GLU A 89 7.26 -3.14 3.57
CA GLU A 89 6.02 -3.34 4.34
C GLU A 89 6.22 -3.16 5.85
N LYS A 90 7.45 -2.93 6.30
CA LYS A 90 7.81 -2.78 7.71
C LYS A 90 8.21 -1.35 8.04
N GLY A 91 7.70 -0.85 9.16
CA GLY A 91 8.03 0.46 9.70
C GLY A 91 6.83 1.12 10.38
N THR A 92 7.04 2.35 10.81
CA THR A 92 5.98 3.23 11.33
C THR A 92 5.70 4.32 10.31
N VAL A 93 4.42 4.56 10.05
CA VAL A 93 3.96 5.58 9.10
C VAL A 93 2.85 6.38 9.76
N ALA A 94 2.97 7.69 9.74
CA ALA A 94 1.95 8.59 10.29
C ALA A 94 1.54 9.61 9.23
N LEU A 95 0.23 9.86 9.14
CA LEU A 95 -0.39 10.81 8.23
C LEU A 95 -0.96 11.99 9.02
N LYS A 96 -0.72 13.21 8.53
CA LYS A 96 -1.50 14.40 8.86
C LYS A 96 -2.24 14.87 7.63
N VAL A 97 -3.53 15.16 7.81
CA VAL A 97 -4.39 15.73 6.78
C VAL A 97 -4.62 17.20 7.07
N THR A 98 -4.39 18.06 6.08
CA THR A 98 -4.82 19.47 6.12
C THR A 98 -6.04 19.62 5.22
N ASN A 99 -7.12 20.19 5.78
CA ASN A 99 -8.35 20.41 5.04
C ASN A 99 -8.31 21.72 4.21
N PRO A 100 -9.32 21.96 3.34
CA PRO A 100 -9.38 23.16 2.51
C PRO A 100 -9.39 24.49 3.28
N ASN A 101 -9.75 24.48 4.57
CA ASN A 101 -9.71 25.65 5.45
C ASN A 101 -8.36 25.80 6.18
N ALA A 102 -7.31 25.13 5.71
CA ALA A 102 -5.97 25.12 6.31
C ALA A 102 -5.90 24.56 7.75
N LYS A 103 -6.96 23.89 8.24
CA LYS A 103 -6.92 23.21 9.53
C LYS A 103 -6.13 21.91 9.39
N VAL A 104 -5.13 21.74 10.26
CA VAL A 104 -4.32 20.52 10.33
C VAL A 104 -4.96 19.58 11.35
N GLY A 105 -5.24 18.34 10.92
CA GLY A 105 -5.69 17.27 11.80
C GLY A 105 -4.58 16.69 12.66
N GLU A 106 -4.97 15.86 13.62
CA GLU A 106 -4.05 15.05 14.41
C GLU A 106 -3.28 14.05 13.54
N ALA A 107 -2.18 13.52 14.08
CA ALA A 107 -1.46 12.44 13.42
C ALA A 107 -2.26 11.14 13.52
N ILE A 108 -2.46 10.49 12.37
CA ILE A 108 -3.10 9.19 12.22
C ILE A 108 -2.00 8.19 11.92
N GLU A 109 -1.83 7.17 12.76
CA GLU A 109 -0.94 6.05 12.45
C GLU A 109 -1.57 5.22 11.34
N LEU A 110 -0.78 4.89 10.31
CA LEU A 110 -1.20 4.03 9.22
C LEU A 110 -0.81 2.59 9.54
N ILE A 111 -1.74 1.67 9.33
CA ILE A 111 -1.54 0.24 9.60
C ILE A 111 -1.05 -0.44 8.32
N GLY A 112 0.03 -1.21 8.44
CA GLY A 112 0.56 -2.02 7.35
C GLY A 112 -0.28 -3.28 7.13
N MET A 113 -0.79 -3.47 5.91
CA MET A 113 -1.57 -4.64 5.50
C MET A 113 -1.50 -4.77 3.96
N ASP A 114 -1.41 -5.99 3.44
CA ASP A 114 -1.49 -6.30 2.00
C ASP A 114 -0.56 -5.43 1.11
N GLY A 115 0.67 -5.21 1.56
CA GLY A 115 1.67 -4.45 0.81
C GLY A 115 1.56 -2.92 0.90
N HIS A 116 0.63 -2.38 1.69
CA HIS A 116 0.50 -0.94 1.87
C HIS A 116 0.23 -0.55 3.32
N PHE A 117 0.49 0.71 3.65
CA PHE A 117 0.07 1.32 4.91
C PHE A 117 -1.20 2.12 4.66
N GLY A 118 -2.25 1.88 5.45
CA GLY A 118 -3.53 2.54 5.26
C GLY A 118 -4.25 2.96 6.52
N ALA A 119 -5.17 3.91 6.36
CA ALA A 119 -6.12 4.32 7.38
C ALA A 119 -7.35 4.96 6.75
N ASP A 120 -8.46 4.85 7.46
CA ASP A 120 -9.72 5.50 7.14
C ASP A 120 -9.68 6.97 7.54
N ILE A 121 -10.12 7.84 6.61
CA ILE A 121 -10.09 9.29 6.79
C ILE A 121 -11.40 9.98 6.37
N LEU A 122 -11.56 11.21 6.85
CA LEU A 122 -12.68 12.08 6.53
C LEU A 122 -12.23 13.22 5.59
N LEU A 123 -12.83 13.27 4.39
CA LEU A 123 -12.73 14.36 3.43
C LEU A 123 -14.16 14.89 3.18
N ASP A 124 -14.66 15.68 4.11
CA ASP A 124 -16.04 16.17 4.19
C ASP A 124 -16.29 17.55 3.57
N MET A 125 -15.26 18.14 2.97
CA MET A 125 -15.31 19.46 2.36
C MET A 125 -14.92 19.38 0.88
N LYS A 126 -15.46 20.28 0.09
CA LYS A 126 -14.96 20.52 -1.27
C LYS A 126 -13.69 21.36 -1.19
N GLY A 127 -12.73 21.07 -2.08
CA GLY A 127 -11.47 21.79 -2.19
C GLY A 127 -10.25 20.90 -2.04
N GLU A 128 -9.08 21.55 -1.95
CA GLU A 128 -7.79 20.87 -1.88
C GLU A 128 -7.47 20.40 -0.45
N TYR A 129 -7.14 19.12 -0.33
CA TYR A 129 -6.57 18.52 0.86
C TYR A 129 -5.09 18.24 0.66
N HIS A 130 -4.32 18.35 1.74
CA HIS A 130 -2.91 17.93 1.76
C HIS A 130 -2.69 16.75 2.69
N PHE A 131 -1.97 15.74 2.19
CA PHE A 131 -1.56 14.55 2.93
C PHE A 131 -0.07 14.62 3.20
N ARG A 132 0.31 14.83 4.47
CA ARG A 132 1.72 14.90 4.88
C ARG A 132 2.05 13.67 5.69
N LEU A 133 3.02 12.90 5.21
CA LEU A 133 3.45 11.68 5.86
C LEU A 133 4.80 11.86 6.50
N GLY A 134 4.96 11.27 7.68
CA GLY A 134 6.24 10.99 8.30
C GLY A 134 6.41 9.48 8.45
N THR A 135 7.58 8.96 8.08
CA THR A 135 7.86 7.52 8.19
C THR A 135 9.13 7.27 8.99
N LYS A 136 9.24 6.06 9.53
CA LYS A 136 10.48 5.40 9.90
C LYS A 136 10.37 3.97 9.39
N LEU A 137 11.01 3.68 8.25
CA LEU A 137 10.86 2.39 7.55
C LEU A 137 11.88 1.36 8.08
N ALA A 138 11.89 0.16 7.49
CA ALA A 138 12.75 -0.96 7.88
C ALA A 138 14.25 -0.64 7.91
N ASP A 139 14.70 0.38 7.18
CA ASP A 139 16.08 0.87 7.19
C ASP A 139 16.37 1.91 8.28
N ASP A 140 15.45 2.08 9.24
CA ASP A 140 15.46 3.05 10.33
C ASP A 140 15.52 4.53 9.93
N LYS A 141 15.52 4.85 8.63
CA LYS A 141 15.58 6.23 8.16
C LYS A 141 14.20 6.88 8.18
N LYS A 142 14.20 8.14 8.62
CA LYS A 142 13.00 8.97 8.63
C LYS A 142 12.82 9.65 7.28
N ARG A 143 11.63 9.51 6.69
CA ARG A 143 11.28 10.17 5.42
C ARG A 143 9.99 10.98 5.57
N LYS A 144 9.81 11.93 4.66
CA LYS A 144 8.59 12.72 4.55
C LYS A 144 8.08 12.69 3.12
N TYR A 145 6.77 12.64 2.98
CA TYR A 145 6.08 12.70 1.70
C TYR A 145 4.93 13.70 1.78
N HIS A 146 4.61 14.33 0.66
CA HIS A 146 3.51 15.28 0.58
C HIS A 146 2.74 15.08 -0.72
N PHE A 147 1.45 14.80 -0.59
CA PHE A 147 0.51 14.66 -1.69
C PHE A 147 -0.65 15.63 -1.51
N HIS A 148 -1.40 15.89 -2.59
CA HIS A 148 -2.61 16.68 -2.55
C HIS A 148 -3.72 16.03 -3.39
N HIS A 149 -4.97 16.25 -3.00
CA HIS A 149 -6.14 15.78 -3.72
C HIS A 149 -7.25 16.82 -3.63
N VAL A 150 -7.98 17.02 -4.72
CA VAL A 150 -9.11 17.96 -4.78
C VAL A 150 -10.40 17.17 -4.76
N VAL A 151 -11.23 17.41 -3.73
CA VAL A 151 -12.60 16.92 -3.66
C VAL A 151 -13.51 17.93 -4.35
N MET A 152 -14.31 17.46 -5.32
CA MET A 152 -15.19 18.30 -6.16
C MET A 152 -16.64 18.35 -5.70
#